data_AF-A0AAX2S535-F1
#
_entry.id   AF-A0AAX2S535-F1
#
_cell.length_a   1.000
_cell.length_b   1.000
_cell.length_c   1.000
_cell.angle_alpha   90.00
_cell.angle_beta   90.00
_cell.angle_gamma   90.00
#
_symmetry.space_group_name_H-M   'P 1'
#
loop_
_entity.id
_entity.type
_entity.pdbx_description
1 polymer ?
#
loop_
_entity_poly.entity_id
_entity_poly.type
_entity_poly.pdbx_seq_one_letter_code
_entity_poly.pdbx_strand_id
1 'polypeptide(L)' 'MHDLIPSPYQVKQKILDELVASLEVLEFAKEALINEDYAESCRLMQRATADLQTEERRLRSFLLKMKVKAE' A
#
# COMPACT_ATOMS: atom_id res chain seq x y z
N MET A 1 7.87 26.27 12.93
CA MET A 1 7.03 25.08 12.71
C MET A 1 7.80 23.90 13.25
N HIS A 2 7.33 23.24 14.31
CA HIS A 2 7.94 21.98 14.72
C HIS A 2 7.50 20.91 13.74
N ASP A 3 8.45 20.35 12.99
CA ASP A 3 8.22 19.13 12.22
C ASP A 3 7.83 18.04 13.22
N LEU A 4 6.52 17.78 13.30
CA LEU A 4 5.96 16.68 14.08
C LEU A 4 6.42 15.39 13.40
N ILE A 5 7.51 14.81 13.91
CA ILE A 5 7.96 13.49 13.48
C ILE A 5 6.80 12.53 13.75
N PRO A 6 6.22 11.89 12.71
CA PRO A 6 5.05 11.05 12.88
C PRO A 6 5.39 9.88 13.79
N SER A 7 4.48 9.58 14.72
CA SER A 7 4.66 8.48 15.66
C SER A 7 4.71 7.13 14.91
N PRO A 8 5.36 6.10 15.49
CA PRO A 8 5.37 4.76 14.89
C PRO A 8 3.96 4.22 14.57
N TYR A 9 2.97 4.58 15.38
CA TYR A 9 1.57 4.24 15.14
C TYR A 9 1.00 4.94 13.89
N GLN A 10 1.25 6.25 13.74
CA GLN A 10 0.79 7.02 12.58
C GLN A 10 1.40 6.50 11.27
N VAL A 11 2.66 6.07 11.30
CA VAL A 11 3.31 5.48 10.12
C VAL A 11 2.68 4.13 9.76
N LYS A 12 2.43 3.26 10.74
CA LYS A 12 1.73 1.98 10.50
C LYS A 12 0.32 2.19 9.97
N GLN A 13 -0.43 3.15 10.53
CA GLN A 13 -1.78 3.45 10.08
C GLN A 13 -1.78 3.91 8.62
N LYS A 14 -0.88 4.84 8.25
CA LYS A 14 -0.78 5.28 6.86
C LYS A 14 -0.49 4.13 5.90
N ILE A 15 0.44 3.23 6.24
CA ILE A 15 0.74 2.06 5.41
C ILE A 15 -0.51 1.17 5.28
N LEU A 16 -1.26 0.97 6.36
CA LEU A 16 -2.50 0.20 6.34
C LEU A 16 -3.55 0.84 5.43
N ASP A 17 -3.74 2.14 5.51
CA ASP A 17 -4.71 2.87 4.68
C ASP A 17 -4.38 2.73 3.18
N GLU A 18 -3.10 2.82 2.81
CA GLU A 18 -2.63 2.65 1.42
C GLU A 18 -2.79 1.19 0.92
N LEU A 19 -2.59 0.20 1.81
CA LEU A 19 -2.86 -1.21 1.50
C LEU A 19 -4.36 -1.45 1.25
N VAL A 20 -5.24 -0.85 2.06
CA VAL A 20 -6.69 -0.95 1.87
C VAL A 20 -7.10 -0.34 0.53
N ALA A 21 -6.59 0.85 0.19
CA ALA A 21 -6.84 1.48 -1.10
C ALA A 21 -6.38 0.60 -2.28
N SER A 22 -5.24 -0.09 -2.13
CA SER A 22 -4.74 -1.02 -3.17
C SER A 22 -5.67 -2.24 -3.34
N LEU A 23 -6.27 -2.73 -2.26
CA LEU A 23 -7.26 -3.82 -2.31
C LEU A 23 -8.55 -3.38 -3.00
N GLU A 24 -9.01 -2.15 -2.77
CA GLU A 24 -10.16 -1.58 -3.48
C GLU A 24 -9.91 -1.49 -4.99
N VAL A 25 -8.69 -1.13 -5.41
CA VAL A 25 -8.31 -1.13 -6.83
C VAL A 25 -8.37 -2.54 -7.44
N LEU A 26 -8.01 -3.58 -6.68
CA LEU A 26 -8.14 -4.97 -7.15
C LEU A 26 -9.61 -5.40 -7.27
N GLU A 27 -10.47 -4.91 -6.38
CA GLU A 27 -11.92 -5.13 -6.49
C GLU A 27 -12.48 -4.51 -7.78
N PHE A 28 -12.09 -3.27 -8.12
CA PHE A 28 -12.46 -2.66 -9.40
C PHE A 28 -11.87 -3.41 -10.61
N ALA A 29 -10.65 -3.93 -10.49
CA ALA A 29 -10.04 -4.73 -11.55
C ALA A 29 -10.82 -6.03 -11.81
N LYS A 30 -11.34 -6.65 -10.75
CA LYS A 30 -12.21 -7.82 -10.82
C LYS A 30 -13.55 -7.48 -11.48
N GLU A 31 -14.17 -6.35 -11.11
CA GLU A 31 -15.41 -5.90 -11.75
C GLU A 31 -15.21 -5.62 -13.24
N ALA A 32 -14.11 -4.97 -13.63
CA ALA A 32 -13.76 -4.76 -15.04
C ALA A 32 -13.63 -6.09 -15.80
N LEU A 33 -13.01 -7.10 -15.18
CA LEU A 33 -12.89 -8.44 -15.77
C LEU A 33 -14.25 -9.13 -15.97
N ILE A 34 -15.14 -9.03 -14.97
CA ILE A 34 -16.51 -9.56 -15.05
C ILE A 34 -17.29 -8.90 -16.19
N ASN A 35 -17.03 -7.61 -16.44
CA ASN A 35 -17.64 -6.84 -17.53
C ASN A 35 -16.90 -7.00 -18.88
N GLU A 36 -16.01 -7.99 -19.00
CA GLU A 36 -15.22 -8.28 -20.22
C GLU A 36 -14.28 -7.14 -20.67
N ASP A 37 -14.02 -6.15 -19.80
CA ASP A 37 -13.01 -5.12 -20.02
C ASP A 37 -11.64 -5.59 -19.52
N TYR A 38 -11.03 -6.45 -20.32
CA TYR A 38 -9.72 -7.04 -20.03
C TYR A 38 -8.59 -6.01 -19.97
N ALA A 39 -8.68 -4.94 -20.77
CA ALA A 39 -7.65 -3.91 -20.82
C ALA A 39 -7.61 -3.12 -19.52
N GLU A 40 -8.79 -2.68 -19.06
CA GLU A 40 -8.91 -1.95 -17.80
C GLU A 40 -8.58 -2.83 -16.59
N SER A 41 -9.04 -4.09 -16.59
CA SER A 41 -8.69 -5.05 -15.56
C SER A 41 -7.17 -5.22 -15.42
N CYS A 42 -6.47 -5.46 -16.53
CA CYS A 42 -5.01 -5.58 -16.52
C CYS A 42 -4.32 -4.30 -16.01
N ARG A 43 -4.80 -3.13 -16.44
CA ARG A 43 -4.25 -1.83 -16.03
C ARG A 43 -4.39 -1.63 -14.51
N LEU A 44 -5.56 -1.92 -13.95
CA LEU A 44 -5.84 -1.79 -12.52
C LEU A 44 -5.05 -2.81 -11.69
N MET A 45 -4.95 -4.07 -12.15
CA MET A 45 -4.13 -5.10 -11.48
C MET A 45 -2.65 -4.71 -11.43
N GLN A 46 -2.09 -4.20 -12.52
CA GLN A 46 -0.70 -3.76 -12.58
C GLN A 46 -0.44 -2.61 -11.61
N ARG A 47 -1.36 -1.63 -11.56
CA ARG A 47 -1.30 -0.51 -10.61
C ARG A 47 -1.32 -1.01 -9.17
N ALA A 48 -2.33 -1.79 -8.79
CA ALA A 48 -2.45 -2.30 -7.43
C ALA A 48 -1.24 -3.14 -7.02
N THR A 49 -0.69 -3.95 -7.93
CA THR A 49 0.52 -4.73 -7.66
C THR A 49 1.73 -3.83 -7.38
N ALA A 50 1.91 -2.76 -8.15
CA ALA A 50 3.01 -1.81 -7.94
C ALA A 50 2.86 -1.06 -6.61
N ASP A 51 1.64 -0.67 -6.25
CA ASP A 51 1.33 0.02 -5.00
C ASP A 51 1.59 -0.91 -3.79
N LEU A 52 1.10 -2.16 -3.84
CA LEU A 52 1.36 -3.17 -2.80
C LEU A 52 2.85 -3.45 -2.59
N GLN A 53 3.63 -3.58 -3.68
CA GLN A 53 5.08 -3.76 -3.58
C GLN A 53 5.79 -2.56 -2.96
N THR A 54 5.27 -1.36 -3.18
CA THR A 54 5.80 -0.13 -2.60
C THR A 54 5.52 -0.08 -1.11
N GLU A 55 4.30 -0.38 -0.70
CA GLU A 55 3.92 -0.43 0.72
C GLU A 55 4.63 -1.55 1.48
N GLU A 56 4.85 -2.72 0.86
CA GLU A 56 5.66 -3.78 1.45
C GLU A 56 7.09 -3.30 1.75
N ARG A 57 7.73 -2.62 0.78
CA ARG A 57 9.07 -2.05 0.97
C ARG A 57 9.10 -1.02 2.09
N ARG A 58 8.08 -0.15 2.18
CA ARG A 58 7.93 0.84 3.25
C ARG A 58 7.80 0.18 4.62
N LEU A 59 6.95 -0.85 4.72
CA LEU A 59 6.74 -1.61 5.95
C LEU A 59 8.02 -2.31 6.41
N ARG A 60 8.73 -3.00 5.50
CA ARG A 60 10.01 -3.66 5.81
C ARG A 60 11.04 -2.67 6.32
N SER A 61 11.17 -1.52 5.66
CA SER A 61 12.09 -0.44 6.06
C SER A 61 11.74 0.12 7.44
N PHE A 62 10.45 0.30 7.72
CA PHE A 62 9.97 0.78 9.00
C PHE A 62 10.24 -0.22 10.14
N LEU A 63 9.95 -1.51 9.92
CA LEU A 63 10.23 -2.56 10.91
C LEU A 63 11.72 -2.70 11.20
N LEU A 64 12.58 -2.58 10.19
CA LEU A 64 14.04 -2.59 10.38
C LEU A 64 14.49 -1.43 11.27
N LYS A 65 14.00 -0.20 11.01
CA LYS A 65 14.31 0.99 11.83
C LYS A 65 13.83 0.85 13.28
N MET A 66 12.71 0.17 13.53
CA MET A 66 12.23 -0.09 14.88
C MET A 66 13.13 -1.08 15.64
N LYS A 67 13.63 -2.13 14.97
CA LYS A 67 14.54 -3.10 15.59
C LYS A 67 15.86 -2.46 16.01
N VAL A 68 16.47 -1.67 15.13
CA VAL A 68 17.75 -0.98 15.40
C VAL A 68 17.66 0.02 16.57
N LYS A 69 16.47 0.56 16.87
CA LYS A 69 16.26 1.46 18.02
C LYS A 69 16.06 0.74 19.36
N ALA A 70 15.88 -0.58 19.35
CA ALA A 70 15.62 -1.37 20.55
C ALA A 70 16.89 -2.05 21.12
N GLU A 71 18.00 -1.99 20.38
CA GLU A 71 19.35 -2.42 20.78
C GLU A 71 20.16 -1.21 21.26
#